data_AF-A0A938SJ46-F1
#
_entry.id   AF-A0A938SJ46-F1
#
_cell.length_a   1.000
_cell.length_b   1.000
_cell.length_c   1.000
_cell.angle_alpha   90.00
_cell.angle_beta   90.00
_cell.angle_gamma   90.00
#
_symmetry.space_group_name_H-M   'P 1'
#
loop_
_entity.id
_entity.type
_entity.pdbx_description
1 polymer ?
#
loop_
_entity_poly.entity_id
_entity_poly.type
_entity_poly.pdbx_seq_one_letter_code
_entity_poly.pdbx_strand_id
1 'polypeptide(L)'
;MPPSKKGKAASAMLVNKLSVEDARHLLRSEGGELSSWQFAVELISLAALTALTARAIWIGGATAWHLVLPMAAQYLTLLVALPVAHAFVRHRAPRRETLQSLRVLAGLAGGVIVATVVRGRMFETPWQTQIASDATAVWRWIADAEMQWPLLLAAIGITIGFPNRVRNLLEHGPPFVGASLGCAMRLLVLVVGLFLLPMVSGSATRLAWSLWGLLLLADLLALLMRWDIQRRLRKIDGPPDEQTTP
;
A
#
# COMPACT_ATOMS: atom_id res chain seq x y z
N MET A 1 4.10 -44.44 18.98
CA MET A 1 3.01 -43.44 18.97
C MET A 1 2.90 -42.86 17.57
N PRO A 2 1.74 -42.90 16.91
CA PRO A 2 1.56 -42.19 15.64
C PRO A 2 1.69 -40.67 15.90
N PRO A 3 2.25 -39.89 14.95
CA PRO A 3 2.35 -38.44 15.12
C PRO A 3 0.95 -37.85 15.28
N SER A 4 0.76 -36.97 16.27
CA SER A 4 -0.50 -36.26 16.45
C SER A 4 -0.88 -35.51 15.17
N LYS A 5 -2.17 -35.50 14.81
CA LYS A 5 -2.67 -34.83 13.59
C LYS A 5 -2.22 -33.36 13.50
N LYS A 6 -2.01 -32.68 14.63
CA LYS A 6 -1.50 -31.30 14.70
C LYS A 6 -0.05 -31.18 14.22
N GLY A 7 0.81 -32.15 14.50
CA GLY A 7 2.21 -32.14 14.05
C GLY A 7 2.37 -32.35 12.54
N LYS A 8 1.49 -33.15 11.92
CA LYS A 8 1.50 -33.37 10.45
C LYS A 8 1.02 -32.17 9.65
N ALA A 9 0.13 -31.34 10.20
CA ALA A 9 -0.37 -30.14 9.54
C ALA A 9 0.67 -29.00 9.52
N ALA A 10 1.49 -28.86 10.57
CA ALA A 10 2.55 -27.85 10.64
C ALA A 10 3.70 -28.11 9.64
N SER A 11 4.02 -29.39 9.38
CA SER A 11 5.07 -29.81 8.43
C SER A 11 4.59 -29.95 6.98
N ALA A 12 3.29 -29.77 6.71
CA ALA A 12 2.76 -29.89 5.36
C ALA A 12 3.20 -28.69 4.50
N MET A 13 3.72 -28.96 3.31
CA MET A 13 4.14 -27.93 2.36
C MET A 13 2.93 -27.46 1.55
N LEU A 14 2.72 -26.14 1.48
CA LEU A 14 1.57 -25.56 0.80
C LEU A 14 1.79 -25.52 -0.72
N VAL A 15 2.93 -24.96 -1.17
CA VAL A 15 3.47 -24.95 -2.55
C VAL A 15 4.97 -24.57 -2.47
N ASN A 16 5.87 -25.25 -3.20
CA ASN A 16 7.31 -24.92 -3.34
C ASN A 16 8.03 -24.41 -2.07
N LYS A 17 8.26 -25.31 -1.10
CA LYS A 17 8.97 -25.03 0.16
C LYS A 17 8.33 -24.02 1.13
N LEU A 18 7.13 -23.50 0.84
CA LEU A 18 6.39 -22.69 1.80
C LEU A 18 5.69 -23.62 2.81
N SER A 19 6.08 -23.57 4.09
CA SER A 19 5.39 -24.32 5.13
C SER A 19 4.00 -23.73 5.41
N VAL A 20 3.09 -24.53 5.95
CA VAL A 20 1.77 -24.04 6.41
C VAL A 20 1.92 -22.94 7.47
N GLU A 21 2.97 -23.01 8.29
CA GLU A 21 3.27 -22.01 9.30
C GLU A 21 3.75 -20.69 8.68
N ASP A 22 4.61 -20.74 7.66
CA ASP A 22 5.03 -19.56 6.90
C ASP A 22 3.85 -18.92 6.14
N ALA A 23 2.97 -19.73 5.56
CA ALA A 23 1.78 -19.24 4.86
C ALA A 23 0.81 -18.54 5.83
N ARG A 24 0.63 -19.09 7.04
CA ARG A 24 -0.18 -18.46 8.10
C ARG A 24 0.48 -17.20 8.65
N HIS A 25 1.79 -17.21 8.83
CA HIS A 25 2.54 -16.04 9.25
C HIS A 25 2.44 -14.92 8.20
N LEU A 26 2.60 -15.24 6.91
CA LEU A 26 2.43 -14.31 5.80
C LEU A 26 1.01 -13.72 5.78
N LEU A 27 -0.04 -14.55 5.84
CA LEU A 27 -1.43 -14.07 5.89
C LEU A 27 -1.72 -13.18 7.09
N ARG A 28 -1.22 -13.54 8.29
CA ARG A 28 -1.36 -12.71 9.49
C ARG A 28 -0.60 -11.39 9.35
N SER A 29 0.55 -11.41 8.68
CA SER A 29 1.37 -10.21 8.44
C SER A 29 0.82 -9.29 7.33
N GLU A 30 0.06 -9.80 6.37
CA GLU A 30 -0.52 -9.02 5.27
C GLU A 30 -1.89 -8.41 5.58
N GLY A 31 -2.40 -8.60 6.81
CA GLY A 31 -3.68 -8.03 7.23
C GLY A 31 -4.75 -9.05 7.59
N GLY A 32 -4.38 -10.33 7.75
CA GLY A 32 -5.27 -11.40 8.17
C GLY A 32 -6.02 -12.06 7.01
N GLU A 33 -6.93 -12.96 7.37
CA GLU A 33 -7.83 -13.61 6.42
C GLU A 33 -8.83 -12.64 5.82
N LEU A 34 -8.96 -12.67 4.49
CA LEU A 34 -9.98 -11.96 3.75
C LEU A 34 -11.32 -12.70 3.85
N SER A 35 -12.34 -12.07 4.40
CA SER A 35 -13.71 -12.54 4.18
C SER A 35 -14.10 -12.36 2.70
N SER A 36 -15.07 -13.13 2.21
CA SER A 36 -15.56 -12.98 0.82
C SER A 36 -16.04 -11.55 0.56
N TRP A 37 -16.60 -10.90 1.58
CA TRP A 37 -16.99 -9.49 1.54
C TRP A 37 -15.77 -8.56 1.40
N GLN A 38 -14.73 -8.77 2.21
CA GLN A 38 -13.49 -7.97 2.13
C GLN A 38 -12.80 -8.16 0.77
N PHE A 39 -12.78 -9.38 0.22
CA PHE A 39 -12.28 -9.63 -1.12
C PHE A 39 -13.06 -8.85 -2.18
N ALA A 40 -14.40 -8.85 -2.11
CA ALA A 40 -15.23 -8.07 -3.03
C ALA A 40 -14.96 -6.56 -2.91
N VAL A 41 -14.83 -6.04 -1.68
CA VAL A 41 -14.49 -4.64 -1.43
C VAL A 41 -13.10 -4.30 -1.98
N GLU A 42 -12.08 -5.15 -1.77
CA GLU A 42 -10.74 -4.94 -2.33
C GLU A 42 -10.75 -4.97 -3.86
N LEU A 43 -11.52 -5.87 -4.48
CA LEU A 43 -11.67 -5.96 -5.92
C LEU A 43 -12.35 -4.72 -6.52
N ILE A 44 -13.45 -4.25 -5.90
CA ILE A 44 -14.14 -3.02 -6.30
C ILE A 44 -13.21 -1.81 -6.14
N SER A 45 -12.47 -1.74 -5.03
CA SER A 45 -11.52 -0.66 -4.77
C SER A 45 -10.40 -0.64 -5.82
N LEU A 46 -9.87 -1.82 -6.19
CA LEU A 46 -8.88 -1.97 -7.25
C LEU A 46 -9.45 -1.53 -8.60
N ALA A 47 -10.66 -1.99 -8.96
CA ALA A 47 -11.30 -1.62 -10.21
C ALA A 47 -11.57 -0.11 -10.30
N ALA A 48 -12.04 0.51 -9.22
CA ALA A 48 -12.27 1.94 -9.15
C ALA A 48 -10.97 2.74 -9.27
N LEU A 49 -9.91 2.36 -8.55
CA LEU A 49 -8.60 3.02 -8.65
C LEU A 49 -8.00 2.90 -10.06
N THR A 50 -8.15 1.72 -10.65
CA THR A 50 -7.71 1.40 -12.02
C THR A 50 -8.45 2.25 -13.05
N ALA A 51 -9.77 2.37 -12.93
CA ALA A 51 -10.58 3.18 -13.83
C ALA A 51 -10.26 4.68 -13.70
N LEU A 52 -10.09 5.19 -12.48
CA LEU A 52 -9.76 6.60 -12.25
C LEU A 52 -8.36 6.95 -12.75
N THR A 53 -7.37 6.06 -12.56
CA THR A 53 -6.01 6.25 -13.10
C THR A 53 -5.99 6.16 -14.63
N ALA A 54 -6.77 5.25 -15.23
CA ALA A 54 -6.93 5.19 -16.69
C ALA A 54 -7.56 6.49 -17.24
N ARG A 55 -8.60 7.01 -16.56
CA ARG A 55 -9.22 8.30 -16.90
C ARG A 55 -8.20 9.44 -16.83
N ALA A 56 -7.37 9.47 -15.80
CA ALA A 56 -6.32 10.47 -15.64
C ALA A 56 -5.30 10.44 -16.78
N ILE A 57 -4.89 9.25 -17.25
CA ILE A 57 -3.99 9.12 -18.41
C ILE A 57 -4.70 9.57 -19.69
N TRP A 58 -5.96 9.15 -19.89
CA TRP A 58 -6.70 9.41 -21.12
C TRP A 58 -7.12 10.88 -21.29
N ILE A 59 -7.67 11.49 -20.24
CA ILE A 59 -8.23 12.86 -20.27
C ILE A 59 -7.22 13.87 -19.76
N GLY A 60 -6.62 13.62 -18.60
CA GLY A 60 -5.70 14.55 -17.93
C GLY A 60 -4.28 14.51 -18.48
N GLY A 61 -3.96 13.61 -19.40
CA GLY A 61 -2.61 13.45 -19.92
C GLY A 61 -1.60 13.00 -18.86
N ALA A 62 -2.06 12.30 -17.81
CA ALA A 62 -1.21 11.83 -16.73
C ALA A 62 -0.05 10.99 -17.26
N THR A 63 1.16 11.35 -16.83
CA THR A 63 2.41 10.67 -17.19
C THR A 63 2.75 9.58 -16.18
N ALA A 64 3.78 8.78 -16.48
CA ALA A 64 4.34 7.77 -15.59
C ALA A 64 4.62 8.27 -14.16
N TRP A 65 5.08 9.51 -14.02
CA TRP A 65 5.35 10.12 -12.71
C TRP A 65 4.10 10.31 -11.86
N HIS A 66 2.96 10.55 -12.49
CA HIS A 66 1.71 10.72 -11.78
C HIS A 66 1.24 9.38 -11.18
N LEU A 67 1.54 8.24 -11.81
CA LEU A 67 1.13 6.92 -11.31
C LEU A 67 1.73 6.57 -9.93
N VAL A 68 2.76 7.30 -9.49
CA VAL A 68 3.34 7.18 -8.14
C VAL A 68 2.42 7.80 -7.09
N LEU A 69 1.65 8.83 -7.46
CA LEU A 69 0.89 9.66 -6.53
C LEU A 69 -0.12 8.87 -5.69
N PRO A 70 -0.93 7.93 -6.24
CA PRO A 70 -1.82 7.13 -5.42
C PRO A 70 -1.07 6.26 -4.39
N MET A 71 0.11 5.75 -4.74
CA MET A 71 0.94 4.97 -3.80
C MET A 71 1.52 5.85 -2.70
N ALA A 72 2.01 7.05 -3.07
CA ALA A 72 2.47 8.05 -2.12
C ALA A 72 1.34 8.46 -1.17
N ALA A 73 0.12 8.64 -1.68
CA ALA A 73 -1.06 8.92 -0.86
C ALA A 73 -1.36 7.78 0.12
N GLN A 74 -1.38 6.52 -0.34
CA GLN A 74 -1.57 5.36 0.56
C GLN A 74 -0.52 5.34 1.69
N TYR A 75 0.74 5.55 1.34
CA TYR A 75 1.84 5.52 2.30
C TYR A 75 1.77 6.68 3.30
N LEU A 76 1.54 7.91 2.83
CA LEU A 76 1.38 9.08 3.68
C LEU A 76 0.17 8.95 4.61
N THR A 77 -0.97 8.47 4.10
CA THR A 77 -2.15 8.20 4.93
C THR A 77 -1.82 7.20 6.03
N LEU A 78 -1.08 6.12 5.72
CA LEU A 78 -0.67 5.14 6.72
C LEU A 78 0.25 5.76 7.79
N LEU A 79 1.24 6.56 7.36
CA LEU A 79 2.17 7.24 8.26
C LEU A 79 1.48 8.23 9.20
N VAL A 80 0.42 8.90 8.74
CA VAL A 80 -0.37 9.83 9.57
C VAL A 80 -1.38 9.09 10.45
N ALA A 81 -1.98 8.01 9.95
CA ALA A 81 -2.97 7.24 10.69
C ALA A 81 -2.37 6.58 11.95
N LEU A 82 -1.10 6.16 11.91
CA LEU A 82 -0.41 5.54 13.04
C LEU A 82 -0.30 6.45 14.30
N PRO A 83 0.24 7.69 14.21
CA PRO A 83 0.18 8.66 15.29
C PRO A 83 -1.24 8.94 15.79
N VAL A 84 -2.20 9.08 14.87
CA VAL A 84 -3.61 9.32 15.22
C VAL A 84 -4.15 8.15 16.03
N ALA A 85 -3.97 6.90 15.58
CA ALA A 85 -4.36 5.71 16.34
C ALA A 85 -3.69 5.65 17.71
N HIS A 86 -2.40 5.97 17.81
CA HIS A 86 -1.69 5.96 19.09
C HIS A 86 -2.24 6.99 20.09
N ALA A 87 -2.72 8.13 19.60
CA ALA A 87 -3.36 9.13 20.46
C ALA A 87 -4.63 8.58 21.14
N PHE A 88 -5.38 7.72 20.44
CA PHE A 88 -6.60 7.09 20.96
C PHE A 88 -6.34 5.76 21.70
N VAL A 89 -5.36 4.97 21.25
CA VAL A 89 -5.01 3.64 21.78
C VAL A 89 -3.62 3.70 22.38
N ARG A 90 -3.54 4.09 23.66
CA ARG A 90 -2.27 4.24 24.42
C ARG A 90 -1.67 2.88 24.82
N HIS A 91 -1.22 2.09 23.83
CA HIS A 91 -0.54 0.81 24.03
C HIS A 91 1.00 0.95 23.84
N ARG A 92 1.81 0.09 24.48
CA ARG A 92 3.30 0.19 24.40
C ARG A 92 3.87 -0.19 23.03
N ALA A 93 3.27 -1.18 22.36
CA ALA A 93 3.69 -1.64 21.03
C ALA A 93 3.63 -0.55 19.93
N PRO A 94 2.54 0.25 19.78
CA PRO A 94 2.47 1.28 18.75
C PRO A 94 3.46 2.44 18.95
N ARG A 95 4.03 2.64 20.15
CA ARG A 95 4.93 3.79 20.42
C ARG A 95 6.17 3.81 19.52
N ARG A 96 6.78 2.64 19.25
CA ARG A 96 7.97 2.54 18.37
C ARG A 96 7.62 2.85 16.91
N GLU A 97 6.55 2.26 16.41
CA GLU A 97 6.06 2.47 15.04
C GLU A 97 5.64 3.93 14.83
N THR A 98 4.90 4.52 15.78
CA THR A 98 4.54 5.94 15.76
C THR A 98 5.78 6.84 15.70
N LEU A 99 6.82 6.56 16.52
CA LEU A 99 8.06 7.34 16.48
C LEU A 99 8.78 7.21 15.13
N GLN A 100 8.80 6.01 14.54
CA GLN A 100 9.38 5.81 13.21
C GLN A 100 8.59 6.57 12.14
N SER A 101 7.25 6.50 12.16
CA SER A 101 6.41 7.26 11.24
C SER A 101 6.62 8.77 11.38
N LEU A 102 6.70 9.28 12.62
CA LEU A 102 6.98 10.69 12.87
C LEU A 102 8.37 11.12 12.37
N ARG A 103 9.40 10.26 12.51
CA ARG A 103 10.73 10.53 11.94
C ARG A 103 10.70 10.61 10.42
N VAL A 104 9.98 9.70 9.76
CA VAL A 104 9.82 9.72 8.30
C VAL A 104 9.07 10.98 7.86
N LEU A 105 7.96 11.33 8.52
CA LEU A 105 7.21 12.56 8.25
C LEU A 105 8.07 13.81 8.45
N ALA A 106 8.85 13.87 9.53
CA ALA A 106 9.78 14.97 9.79
C ALA A 106 10.87 15.06 8.72
N GLY A 107 11.41 13.93 8.27
CA GLY A 107 12.38 13.87 7.17
C GLY A 107 11.80 14.37 5.85
N LEU A 108 10.59 13.95 5.50
CA LEU A 108 9.88 14.43 4.30
C LEU A 108 9.60 15.93 4.38
N ALA A 109 9.11 16.42 5.51
CA ALA A 109 8.88 17.85 5.73
C ALA A 109 10.18 18.65 5.63
N GLY A 110 11.27 18.16 6.22
CA GLY A 110 12.60 18.75 6.11
C GLY A 110 13.08 18.82 4.65
N GLY A 111 12.88 17.75 3.87
CA GLY A 111 13.19 17.74 2.44
C GLY A 111 12.42 18.79 1.64
N VAL A 112 11.12 18.95 1.90
CA VAL A 112 10.29 20.01 1.28
C VAL A 112 10.80 21.39 1.66
N ILE A 113 11.08 21.63 2.94
CA ILE A 113 11.62 22.91 3.43
C ILE A 113 12.95 23.24 2.74
N VAL A 114 13.88 22.27 2.67
CA VAL A 114 15.17 22.46 2.00
C VAL A 114 14.98 22.76 0.52
N ALA A 115 14.12 22.01 -0.18
CA ALA A 115 13.86 22.22 -1.60
C ALA A 115 13.28 23.62 -1.88
N THR A 116 12.30 24.05 -1.08
CA THR A 116 11.73 25.39 -1.17
C THR A 116 12.74 26.47 -0.84
N VAL A 117 13.57 26.30 0.20
CA VAL A 117 14.62 27.29 0.55
C VAL A 117 15.66 27.40 -0.56
N VAL A 118 16.12 26.27 -1.13
CA VAL A 118 17.08 26.27 -2.23
C VAL A 118 16.50 26.97 -3.46
N ARG A 119 15.24 26.68 -3.83
CA ARG A 119 14.56 27.39 -4.93
C ARG A 119 14.40 28.87 -4.64
N GLY A 120 13.97 29.23 -3.43
CA GLY A 120 13.81 30.62 -3.02
C GLY A 120 15.12 31.40 -3.11
N ARG A 121 16.24 30.76 -2.78
CA ARG A 121 17.58 31.34 -2.96
C ARG A 121 18.00 31.44 -4.42
N MET A 122 17.71 30.42 -5.24
CA MET A 122 18.06 30.42 -6.66
C MET A 122 17.30 31.48 -7.48
N PHE A 123 16.04 31.72 -7.13
CA PHE A 123 15.16 32.66 -7.84
C PHE A 123 14.99 34.00 -7.11
N GLU A 124 15.75 34.24 -6.04
CA GLU A 124 15.70 35.46 -5.22
C GLU A 124 14.28 35.80 -4.70
N THR A 125 13.45 34.78 -4.45
CA THR A 125 12.08 34.94 -3.98
C THR A 125 12.01 34.78 -2.45
N PRO A 126 11.18 35.59 -1.76
CA PRO A 126 10.88 35.36 -0.35
C PRO A 126 10.30 33.96 -0.12
N TRP A 127 10.69 33.30 0.97
CA TRP A 127 10.31 31.91 1.24
C TRP A 127 8.79 31.70 1.28
N GLN A 128 8.02 32.68 1.76
CA GLN A 128 6.56 32.63 1.81
C GLN A 128 5.95 32.56 0.40
N THR A 129 6.45 33.41 -0.51
CA THR A 129 6.05 33.44 -1.91
C THR A 129 6.47 32.15 -2.62
N GLN A 130 7.66 31.63 -2.32
CA GLN A 130 8.14 30.38 -2.89
C GLN A 130 7.28 29.18 -2.45
N ILE A 131 6.91 29.09 -1.16
CA ILE A 131 6.01 28.03 -0.68
C ILE A 131 4.65 28.11 -1.38
N ALA A 132 4.06 29.31 -1.49
CA ALA A 132 2.77 29.47 -2.17
C ALA A 132 2.85 29.08 -3.65
N SER A 133 3.96 29.42 -4.31
CA SER A 133 4.23 29.03 -5.69
C SER A 133 4.39 27.52 -5.84
N ASP A 134 5.23 26.89 -5.01
CA ASP A 134 5.46 25.44 -5.01
C ASP A 134 4.16 24.67 -4.72
N ALA A 135 3.36 25.12 -3.75
CA ALA A 135 2.06 24.53 -3.44
C ALA A 135 1.08 24.63 -4.61
N THR A 136 1.03 25.79 -5.28
CA THR A 136 0.19 25.97 -6.47
C THR A 136 0.65 25.10 -7.62
N ALA A 137 1.96 24.98 -7.83
CA ALA A 137 2.55 24.13 -8.87
C ALA A 137 2.24 22.66 -8.63
N VAL A 138 2.38 22.18 -7.39
CA VAL A 138 2.02 20.80 -7.00
C VAL A 138 0.51 20.57 -7.17
N TRP A 139 -0.32 21.50 -6.74
CA TRP A 139 -1.78 21.37 -6.89
C TRP A 139 -2.19 21.29 -8.36
N ARG A 140 -1.68 22.20 -9.21
CA ARG A 140 -1.92 22.16 -10.66
C ARG A 140 -1.43 20.87 -11.29
N TRP A 141 -0.22 20.41 -10.92
CA TRP A 141 0.32 19.14 -11.39
C TRP A 141 -0.60 17.94 -11.07
N ILE A 142 -1.28 17.96 -9.92
CA ILE A 142 -2.26 16.94 -9.55
C ILE A 142 -3.61 17.14 -10.27
N ALA A 143 -4.14 18.36 -10.21
CA ALA A 143 -5.50 18.68 -10.65
C ALA A 143 -5.64 18.66 -12.18
N ASP A 144 -4.66 19.24 -12.89
CA ASP A 144 -4.65 19.30 -14.35
C ASP A 144 -4.53 17.88 -14.94
N ALA A 145 -3.86 16.97 -14.22
CA ALA A 145 -3.75 15.56 -14.56
C ALA A 145 -4.92 14.69 -14.05
N GLU A 146 -5.95 15.28 -13.43
CA GLU A 146 -7.12 14.57 -12.88
C GLU A 146 -6.79 13.53 -11.79
N MET A 147 -5.66 13.72 -11.09
CA MET A 147 -5.14 12.76 -10.11
C MET A 147 -5.73 12.93 -8.71
N GLN A 148 -6.47 14.00 -8.43
CA GLN A 148 -7.13 14.20 -7.13
C GLN A 148 -8.06 13.03 -6.75
N TRP A 149 -8.76 12.44 -7.73
CA TRP A 149 -9.70 11.34 -7.48
C TRP A 149 -9.00 10.01 -7.16
N PRO A 150 -8.01 9.54 -7.95
CA PRO A 150 -7.16 8.41 -7.56
C PRO A 150 -6.55 8.56 -6.17
N LEU A 151 -6.09 9.76 -5.81
CA LEU A 151 -5.41 10.04 -4.54
C LEU A 151 -6.38 9.92 -3.36
N LEU A 152 -7.58 10.52 -3.50
CA LEU A 152 -8.62 10.43 -2.49
C LEU A 152 -9.06 8.98 -2.27
N LEU A 153 -9.32 8.23 -3.36
CA LEU A 153 -9.73 6.83 -3.26
C LEU A 153 -8.64 5.96 -2.61
N ALA A 154 -7.38 6.19 -2.97
CA ALA A 154 -6.22 5.55 -2.36
C ALA A 154 -6.15 5.80 -0.83
N ALA A 155 -6.33 7.05 -0.40
CA ALA A 155 -6.34 7.42 1.01
C ALA A 155 -7.54 6.82 1.77
N ILE A 156 -8.73 6.81 1.15
CA ILE A 156 -9.95 6.20 1.72
C ILE A 156 -9.74 4.71 1.93
N GLY A 157 -9.15 3.99 0.96
CA GLY A 157 -8.88 2.56 1.06
C GLY A 157 -8.01 2.21 2.27
N ILE A 158 -6.97 3.01 2.55
CA ILE A 158 -6.14 2.83 3.75
C ILE A 158 -6.94 3.11 5.02
N THR A 159 -7.69 4.21 5.05
CA THR A 159 -8.49 4.62 6.22
C THR A 159 -9.52 3.56 6.60
N ILE A 160 -10.24 2.98 5.65
CA ILE A 160 -11.24 1.93 5.88
C ILE A 160 -10.56 0.65 6.42
N GLY A 161 -9.41 0.27 5.87
CA GLY A 161 -8.67 -0.91 6.32
C GLY A 161 -7.90 -0.72 7.63
N PHE A 162 -7.79 0.52 8.13
CA PHE A 162 -6.92 0.86 9.23
C PHE A 162 -7.30 0.23 10.59
N PRO A 163 -8.58 0.16 11.00
CA PRO A 163 -8.97 -0.48 12.26
C PRO A 163 -8.52 -1.94 12.36
N ASN A 164 -8.66 -2.70 11.28
CA ASN A 164 -8.22 -4.09 11.21
C ASN A 164 -6.70 -4.20 11.30
N ARG A 165 -5.96 -3.28 10.67
CA ARG A 165 -4.49 -3.22 10.78
C ARG A 165 -4.02 -2.93 12.20
N VAL A 166 -4.69 -2.03 12.92
CA VAL A 166 -4.41 -1.74 14.33
C VAL A 166 -4.73 -2.95 15.20
N ARG A 167 -5.88 -3.61 14.97
CA ARG A 167 -6.25 -4.84 15.68
C ARG A 167 -5.20 -5.94 15.48
N ASN A 168 -4.79 -6.20 14.24
CA ASN A 168 -3.78 -7.20 13.92
C ASN A 168 -2.42 -6.86 14.55
N LEU A 169 -2.04 -5.58 14.60
CA LEU A 169 -0.83 -5.14 15.32
C LEU A 169 -0.88 -5.47 16.80
N LEU A 170 -2.04 -5.30 17.44
CA LEU A 170 -2.22 -5.58 18.86
C LEU A 170 -2.26 -7.10 19.14
N GLU A 171 -2.92 -7.88 18.29
CA GLU A 171 -3.12 -9.32 18.47
C GLU A 171 -1.90 -10.16 18.05
N HIS A 172 -1.14 -9.73 17.04
CA HIS A 172 -0.08 -10.55 16.43
C HIS A 172 1.30 -9.90 16.47
N GLY A 173 1.43 -8.70 17.05
CA GLY A 173 2.67 -7.94 17.03
C GLY A 173 2.90 -7.27 15.67
N PRO A 174 4.00 -6.50 15.51
CA PRO A 174 4.19 -5.59 14.38
C PRO A 174 4.30 -6.32 13.04
N PRO A 175 3.32 -6.13 12.13
CA PRO A 175 3.44 -6.52 10.75
C PRO A 175 3.71 -5.29 9.86
N PHE A 176 3.94 -4.10 10.44
CA PHE A 176 4.06 -2.85 9.69
C PHE A 176 5.25 -2.81 8.74
N VAL A 177 6.26 -3.66 8.97
CA VAL A 177 7.37 -3.89 8.04
C VAL A 177 6.98 -4.82 6.87
N GLY A 178 5.86 -5.56 6.97
CA GLY A 178 5.31 -6.43 5.92
C GLY A 178 4.12 -5.80 5.16
N ALA A 179 3.33 -4.93 5.78
CA ALA A 179 2.36 -4.08 5.07
C ALA A 179 3.02 -3.11 4.07
N SER A 180 4.33 -2.87 4.24
CA SER A 180 5.16 -2.16 3.28
C SER A 180 5.70 -3.05 2.16
N LEU A 181 5.55 -4.38 2.19
CA LEU A 181 6.03 -5.25 1.10
C LEU A 181 5.21 -5.02 -0.17
N GLY A 182 3.88 -4.93 -0.08
CA GLY A 182 3.03 -4.58 -1.23
C GLY A 182 3.30 -3.17 -1.77
N CYS A 183 3.48 -2.19 -0.88
CA CYS A 183 3.74 -0.80 -1.27
C CYS A 183 5.17 -0.60 -1.82
N ALA A 184 6.18 -1.24 -1.21
CA ALA A 184 7.56 -1.22 -1.65
C ALA A 184 7.79 -2.04 -2.91
N MET A 185 7.07 -3.16 -3.10
CA MET A 185 7.13 -3.95 -4.32
C MET A 185 6.43 -3.22 -5.48
N ARG A 186 5.31 -2.52 -5.23
CA ARG A 186 4.72 -1.58 -6.21
C ARG A 186 5.65 -0.43 -6.56
N LEU A 187 6.29 0.18 -5.57
CA LEU A 187 7.26 1.25 -5.78
C LEU A 187 8.48 0.73 -6.55
N LEU A 188 8.97 -0.48 -6.24
CA LEU A 188 10.08 -1.12 -6.94
C LEU A 188 9.70 -1.44 -8.39
N VAL A 189 8.53 -2.02 -8.65
CA VAL A 189 8.02 -2.28 -10.01
C VAL A 189 7.90 -0.99 -10.80
N LEU A 190 7.43 0.09 -10.16
CA LEU A 190 7.29 1.39 -10.79
C LEU A 190 8.64 2.05 -11.03
N VAL A 191 9.58 2.01 -10.09
CA VAL A 191 10.93 2.57 -10.23
C VAL A 191 11.70 1.79 -11.29
N VAL A 192 11.70 0.45 -11.24
CA VAL A 192 12.31 -0.41 -12.25
C VAL A 192 11.67 -0.15 -13.62
N GLY A 193 10.34 -0.01 -13.68
CA GLY A 193 9.64 0.37 -14.90
C GLY A 193 10.02 1.77 -15.41
N LEU A 194 10.17 2.77 -14.54
CA LEU A 194 10.61 4.12 -14.87
C LEU A 194 12.06 4.17 -15.37
N PHE A 195 12.92 3.25 -14.94
CA PHE A 195 14.31 3.15 -15.42
C PHE A 195 14.44 2.34 -16.71
N LEU A 196 13.65 1.27 -16.89
CA LEU A 196 13.78 0.35 -18.03
C LEU A 196 12.95 0.77 -19.26
N LEU A 197 11.74 1.31 -19.08
CA LEU A 197 10.82 1.58 -20.18
C LEU A 197 11.06 2.87 -20.98
N PRO A 198 11.75 3.92 -20.49
CA PRO A 198 12.15 5.05 -21.34
C PRO A 198 13.05 4.64 -22.51
N MET A 199 13.72 3.49 -22.43
CA MET A 199 14.52 2.95 -23.53
C MET A 199 13.69 2.29 -24.64
N VAL A 200 12.38 2.08 -24.43
CA VAL A 200 11.51 1.30 -25.33
C VAL A 200 10.29 2.10 -25.82
N SER A 201 9.82 3.11 -25.08
CA SER A 201 8.61 3.85 -25.45
C SER A 201 8.89 5.26 -25.96
N GLY A 202 8.58 5.54 -27.23
CA GLY A 202 8.79 6.83 -27.88
C GLY A 202 7.88 7.99 -27.45
N SER A 203 7.04 7.84 -26.41
CA SER A 203 6.29 8.97 -25.81
C SER A 203 5.90 8.73 -24.34
N ALA A 204 5.85 9.80 -23.53
CA ALA A 204 5.53 9.75 -22.10
C ALA A 204 4.15 9.14 -21.79
N THR A 205 3.18 9.29 -22.69
CA THR A 205 1.83 8.72 -22.54
C THR A 205 1.81 7.20 -22.77
N ARG A 206 2.61 6.70 -23.73
CA ARG A 206 2.74 5.24 -23.96
C ARG A 206 3.42 4.54 -22.79
N LEU A 207 4.41 5.21 -22.20
CA LEU A 207 5.04 4.78 -20.96
C LEU A 207 4.01 4.66 -19.83
N ALA A 208 3.16 5.68 -19.66
CA ALA A 208 2.11 5.69 -18.63
C ALA A 208 1.14 4.51 -18.78
N TRP A 209 0.65 4.24 -20.00
CA TRP A 209 -0.22 3.08 -20.26
C TRP A 209 0.45 1.73 -19.97
N SER A 210 1.72 1.59 -20.34
CA SER A 210 2.47 0.35 -20.12
C SER A 210 2.67 0.09 -18.61
N LEU A 211 3.07 1.12 -17.87
CA LEU A 211 3.22 1.05 -16.42
C LEU A 211 1.88 0.81 -15.72
N TRP A 212 0.83 1.50 -16.15
CA TRP A 212 -0.52 1.30 -15.62
C TRP A 212 -0.97 -0.16 -15.78
N GLY A 213 -0.77 -0.76 -16.96
CA GLY A 213 -1.11 -2.16 -17.20
C GLY A 213 -0.31 -3.13 -16.33
N LEU A 214 0.99 -2.88 -16.15
CA LEU A 214 1.84 -3.67 -15.26
C LEU A 214 1.41 -3.59 -13.80
N LEU A 215 1.06 -2.39 -13.33
CA LEU A 215 0.58 -2.18 -11.96
C LEU A 215 -0.75 -2.88 -11.71
N LEU A 216 -1.70 -2.77 -12.65
CA LEU A 216 -2.97 -3.48 -12.59
C LEU A 216 -2.77 -5.00 -12.51
N LEU A 217 -1.91 -5.55 -13.37
CA LEU A 217 -1.61 -6.98 -13.36
C LEU A 217 -0.98 -7.42 -12.05
N ALA A 218 -0.01 -6.65 -11.53
CA ALA A 218 0.63 -6.95 -10.26
C ALA A 218 -0.39 -6.96 -9.10
N ASP A 219 -1.29 -5.98 -9.07
CA ASP A 219 -2.31 -5.85 -8.02
C ASP A 219 -3.36 -6.96 -8.09
N LEU A 220 -3.82 -7.29 -9.30
CA LEU A 220 -4.76 -8.37 -9.51
C LEU A 220 -4.14 -9.72 -9.13
N LEU A 221 -2.89 -9.97 -9.55
CA LEU A 221 -2.17 -11.20 -9.20
C LEU A 221 -1.96 -11.32 -7.69
N ALA A 222 -1.56 -10.24 -7.01
CA ALA A 222 -1.40 -10.24 -5.56
C ALA A 222 -2.70 -10.57 -4.83
N LEU A 223 -3.82 -9.95 -5.25
CA LEU A 223 -5.14 -10.21 -4.67
C LEU A 223 -5.60 -11.67 -4.89
N LEU A 224 -5.40 -12.19 -6.10
CA LEU A 224 -5.76 -13.58 -6.44
C LEU A 224 -4.88 -14.60 -5.70
N MET A 225 -3.57 -14.35 -5.59
CA MET A 225 -2.66 -15.21 -4.84
C MET A 225 -3.04 -15.26 -3.37
N ARG A 226 -3.33 -14.10 -2.75
CA ARG A 226 -3.77 -14.03 -1.35
C ARG A 226 -5.06 -14.83 -1.13
N TRP A 227 -6.02 -14.70 -2.03
CA TRP A 227 -7.27 -15.48 -1.98
C TRP A 227 -7.04 -16.99 -2.15
N ASP A 228 -6.19 -17.41 -3.10
CA ASP A 228 -5.91 -18.83 -3.33
C ASP A 228 -5.18 -19.48 -2.15
N ILE A 229 -4.16 -18.82 -1.60
CA ILE A 229 -3.42 -19.29 -0.41
C ILE A 229 -4.39 -19.51 0.75
N GLN A 230 -5.27 -18.54 1.01
CA GLN A 230 -6.25 -18.65 2.08
C GLN A 230 -7.27 -19.77 1.83
N ARG A 231 -7.76 -19.93 0.60
CA ARG A 231 -8.67 -21.02 0.23
C ARG A 231 -8.02 -22.40 0.44
N ARG A 232 -6.72 -22.53 0.14
CA ARG A 232 -5.96 -23.76 0.37
C ARG A 232 -5.77 -24.04 1.85
N LEU A 233 -5.47 -23.02 2.66
CA LEU A 233 -5.36 -23.16 4.11
C LEU A 233 -6.67 -23.60 4.76
N ARG A 234 -7.81 -22.99 4.38
CA ARG A 234 -9.13 -23.42 4.89
C ARG A 234 -9.47 -24.87 4.56
N LYS A 235 -9.02 -25.38 3.41
CA LYS A 235 -9.18 -26.79 3.05
C LYS A 235 -8.33 -27.72 3.93
N ILE A 236 -7.16 -27.26 4.37
CA ILE A 236 -6.25 -28.02 5.25
C ILE A 236 -6.77 -28.01 6.69
N ASP A 237 -7.37 -26.90 7.13
CA ASP A 237 -7.88 -26.73 8.50
C ASP A 237 -9.17 -27.53 8.77
N GLY A 238 -9.87 -27.97 7.72
CA GLY A 238 -11.14 -28.68 7.84
C GLY A 238 -12.30 -27.75 8.22
N PRO A 239 -13.55 -28.24 8.28
CA PRO A 239 -14.65 -27.46 8.83
C PRO A 239 -14.35 -27.07 10.29
N PRO A 240 -14.75 -25.87 10.75
CA PRO A 240 -14.56 -25.49 12.15
C PRO A 240 -15.27 -26.52 13.04
N ASP A 241 -14.54 -27.15 13.95
CA ASP A 241 -15.13 -28.05 14.94
C ASP A 241 -16.19 -27.27 15.72
N GLU A 242 -17.43 -27.75 15.66
CA GLU A 242 -18.63 -27.18 16.28
C GLU A 242 -18.65 -27.31 17.82
N GLN A 243 -17.48 -27.39 18.46
CA GLN A 243 -17.35 -27.66 19.88
C GLN A 243 -16.39 -26.67 20.54
N THR A 244 -16.97 -25.60 21.09
CA THR A 244 -16.82 -25.17 22.49
C THR A 244 -17.57 -23.86 22.69
N THR A 245 -18.87 -23.96 22.93
CA THR A 245 -19.60 -23.00 23.77
C THR A 245 -19.32 -23.37 25.23
N PRO A 246 -18.80 -22.47 26.07
CA PRO A 246 -19.18 -22.45 27.48
C PRO A 246 -20.60 -21.92 27.65
#